data_AF-A0A1Y4E8D9-F1
#
_entry.id   AF-A0A1Y4E8D9-F1
#
_cell.length_a   1.000
_cell.length_b   1.000
_cell.length_c   1.000
_cell.angle_alpha   90.00
_cell.angle_beta   90.00
_cell.angle_gamma   90.00
#
_symmetry.space_group_name_H-M   'P 1'
#
loop_
_entity.id
_entity.type
_entity.pdbx_description
1 polymer ?
#
loop_
_entity_poly.entity_id
_entity_poly.type
_entity_poly.pdbx_seq_one_letter_code
_entity_poly.pdbx_strand_id
1 'polypeptide(L)'
;MTDFFRINLPYGMQRNDKGEWCFFNREYTYLGSKERVTIEEDSPFYCHYEGITDKLLEDLAADSSSITRNEKNEIVRVWFYGDATNPSEEKLDAELWDMYQGKLKILCNLKRAM
;
A
#
# COMPACT_ATOMS: atom_id res chain seq x y z
N MET A 1 -17.87 5.34 4.06
CA MET A 1 -17.68 6.63 3.36
C MET A 1 -16.69 6.33 2.25
N THR A 2 -17.17 6.28 1.01
CA THR A 2 -16.44 5.78 -0.16
C THR A 2 -16.21 6.95 -1.11
N ASP A 3 -15.05 7.57 -1.00
CA ASP A 3 -14.60 8.63 -1.90
C ASP A 3 -13.56 8.09 -2.90
N PHE A 4 -13.23 8.91 -3.90
CA PHE A 4 -12.28 8.54 -4.95
C PHE A 4 -10.93 8.10 -4.36
N PHE A 5 -10.42 8.82 -3.36
CA PHE A 5 -9.13 8.58 -2.75
C PHE A 5 -9.09 7.20 -2.09
N ARG A 6 -10.07 6.88 -1.24
CA ARG A 6 -10.14 5.62 -0.48
C ARG A 6 -10.32 4.38 -1.35
N ILE A 7 -10.93 4.51 -2.53
CA ILE A 7 -11.17 3.39 -3.46
C ILE A 7 -10.00 3.18 -4.42
N ASN A 8 -9.50 4.27 -5.01
CA ASN A 8 -8.63 4.21 -6.19
C ASN A 8 -7.16 4.39 -5.86
N LEU A 9 -6.83 4.97 -4.71
CA LEU A 9 -5.44 5.21 -4.32
C LEU A 9 -4.97 4.16 -3.30
N PRO A 10 -3.70 3.73 -3.38
CA PRO A 10 -3.16 2.73 -2.46
C PRO A 10 -3.22 3.16 -1.01
N TYR A 11 -3.89 2.36 -0.18
CA TYR A 11 -3.77 2.43 1.28
C TYR A 11 -2.52 1.70 1.77
N GLY A 12 -2.15 0.64 1.07
CA GLY A 12 -0.96 -0.12 1.38
C GLY A 12 -0.65 -1.17 0.33
N MET A 13 0.31 -2.03 0.67
CA MET A 13 0.69 -3.19 -0.13
C MET A 13 0.92 -4.41 0.75
N GLN A 14 0.64 -5.59 0.21
CA GLN A 14 0.85 -6.87 0.89
C GLN A 14 1.62 -7.85 0.00
N ARG A 15 2.42 -8.70 0.62
CA ARG A 15 3.24 -9.74 -0.01
C ARG A 15 2.51 -11.07 0.09
N ASN A 16 2.43 -11.81 -1.00
CA ASN A 16 1.95 -13.20 -0.98
C ASN A 16 3.08 -14.19 -0.65
N ASP A 17 2.74 -15.47 -0.50
CA ASP A 17 3.72 -16.54 -0.20
C ASP A 17 4.75 -16.77 -1.32
N LYS A 18 4.48 -16.27 -2.53
CA LYS A 18 5.42 -16.32 -3.67
C LYS A 18 6.40 -15.15 -3.67
N GLY A 19 6.23 -14.17 -2.77
CA GLY A 19 7.05 -12.98 -2.68
C GLY A 19 6.71 -11.88 -3.68
N GLU A 20 5.53 -11.96 -4.28
CA GLU A 20 4.93 -10.93 -5.12
C GLU A 20 4.17 -9.93 -4.26
N TRP A 21 3.96 -8.71 -4.78
CA TRP A 21 3.26 -7.65 -4.06
C TRP A 21 1.97 -7.23 -4.78
N CYS A 22 0.91 -7.04 -4.00
CA CYS A 22 -0.37 -6.47 -4.43
C CYS A 22 -0.66 -5.19 -3.64
N PHE A 23 -1.18 -4.17 -4.32
CA PHE A 23 -1.65 -2.94 -3.68
C PHE A 23 -3.13 -3.05 -3.32
N PHE A 24 -3.51 -2.51 -2.17
CA PHE A 24 -4.88 -2.53 -1.68
C PHE A 24 -5.35 -1.15 -1.26
N ASN A 25 -6.66 -0.93 -1.30
CA ASN A 25 -7.32 0.31 -0.93
C ASN A 25 -7.75 0.31 0.55
N ARG A 26 -8.38 1.39 1.05
CA ARG A 26 -8.72 1.50 2.49
C ARG A 26 -9.81 0.53 2.96
N GLU A 27 -10.49 -0.11 2.02
CA GLU A 27 -11.46 -1.19 2.29
C GLU A 27 -10.79 -2.58 2.31
N TYR A 28 -9.45 -2.63 2.32
CA TYR A 28 -8.63 -3.85 2.36
C TYR A 28 -8.89 -4.79 1.18
N THR A 29 -9.19 -4.20 0.02
CA THR A 29 -9.46 -4.92 -1.23
C THR A 29 -8.67 -4.31 -2.39
N TYR A 30 -8.82 -4.86 -3.59
CA TYR A 30 -8.15 -4.36 -4.80
C TYR A 30 -8.43 -2.87 -5.05
N LEU A 31 -7.42 -2.16 -5.56
CA LEU A 31 -7.60 -0.79 -6.04
C LEU A 31 -8.75 -0.74 -7.07
N GLY A 32 -9.62 0.26 -6.95
CA GLY A 32 -10.80 0.42 -7.80
C GLY A 32 -12.02 -0.42 -7.38
N SER A 33 -11.87 -1.39 -6.47
CA SER A 33 -13.00 -2.14 -5.96
C SER A 33 -13.72 -1.39 -4.84
N LYS A 34 -15.04 -1.25 -4.96
CA LYS A 34 -15.93 -0.77 -3.88
C LYS A 34 -16.41 -1.90 -2.97
N GLU A 35 -16.20 -3.15 -3.37
CA GLU A 35 -16.67 -4.33 -2.64
C GLU A 35 -15.55 -4.88 -1.77
N ARG A 36 -15.87 -5.17 -0.51
CA ARG A 36 -14.92 -5.77 0.45
C ARG A 36 -14.71 -7.25 0.12
N VAL A 37 -13.99 -7.50 -0.96
CA VAL A 37 -13.55 -8.85 -1.35
C VAL A 37 -12.15 -9.10 -0.86
N THR A 38 -11.91 -10.32 -0.40
CA THR A 38 -10.57 -10.79 -0.02
C THR A 38 -9.65 -10.76 -1.22
N ILE A 39 -8.41 -10.33 -1.01
CA ILE A 39 -7.34 -10.46 -2.00
C ILE A 39 -6.79 -11.88 -1.90
N GLU A 40 -7.06 -12.68 -2.91
CA GLU A 40 -6.63 -14.09 -3.01
C GLU A 40 -5.13 -14.16 -3.33
N GLU A 41 -4.41 -15.11 -2.72
CA GLU A 41 -2.93 -15.25 -2.86
C GLU A 41 -2.43 -15.45 -4.30
N ASP A 42 -3.25 -16.03 -5.17
CA ASP A 42 -2.96 -16.29 -6.59
C ASP A 42 -3.58 -15.27 -7.54
N SER A 43 -4.08 -14.15 -7.00
CA SER A 43 -4.68 -13.08 -7.77
C SER A 43 -3.73 -12.49 -8.83
N PRO A 44 -4.22 -12.16 -10.04
CA PRO A 44 -3.41 -11.55 -11.09
C PRO A 44 -2.94 -10.11 -10.78
N PHE A 45 -3.39 -9.54 -9.66
CA PHE A 45 -2.94 -8.23 -9.17
C PHE A 45 -1.62 -8.30 -8.39
N TYR A 46 -1.17 -9.51 -8.02
CA TYR A 46 0.17 -9.70 -7.49
C TYR A 46 1.23 -9.57 -8.59
N CYS A 47 2.33 -8.89 -8.26
CA CYS A 47 3.41 -8.64 -9.19
C CYS A 47 4.77 -8.67 -8.49
N HIS A 48 5.77 -9.26 -9.13
CA HIS A 48 7.16 -9.12 -8.71
C HIS A 48 7.71 -7.76 -9.16
N TYR A 49 8.28 -7.02 -8.19
CA TYR A 49 8.98 -5.76 -8.44
C TYR A 49 10.46 -5.90 -8.11
N GLU A 50 11.31 -5.35 -8.97
CA GLU A 50 12.74 -5.21 -8.73
C GLU A 50 12.99 -4.14 -7.65
N GLY A 51 14.03 -4.34 -6.83
CA GLY A 51 14.52 -3.31 -5.91
C GLY A 51 13.67 -3.07 -4.66
N ILE A 52 12.71 -3.95 -4.35
CA ILE A 52 12.02 -3.92 -3.05
C ILE A 52 13.01 -4.32 -1.95
N THR A 53 13.29 -3.38 -1.05
CA THR A 53 14.17 -3.56 0.12
C THR A 53 13.43 -3.14 1.39
N ASP A 54 13.86 -3.61 2.56
CA ASP A 54 13.29 -3.18 3.85
C ASP A 54 13.30 -1.65 3.99
N LYS A 55 14.38 -0.98 3.58
CA LYS A 55 14.47 0.49 3.62
C LYS A 55 13.41 1.17 2.74
N LEU A 56 13.19 0.65 1.53
CA LEU A 56 12.15 1.18 0.64
C LEU A 56 10.75 0.98 1.25
N LEU A 57 10.50 -0.18 1.86
CA LEU A 57 9.23 -0.49 2.52
C LEU A 57 9.01 0.39 3.76
N GLU A 58 10.06 0.66 4.53
CA GLU A 58 10.06 1.59 5.65
C GLU A 58 9.78 3.04 5.21
N ASP A 59 10.34 3.48 4.08
CA ASP A 59 10.07 4.81 3.50
C ASP A 59 8.63 4.97 3.00
N LEU A 60 7.99 3.86 2.62
CA LEU A 60 6.58 3.85 2.25
C LEU A 60 5.64 3.83 3.48
N ALA A 61 6.09 3.30 4.61
CA ALA A 61 5.25 3.16 5.80
C ALA A 61 4.80 4.51 6.35
N ALA A 62 3.57 4.61 6.88
CA ALA A 62 3.10 5.82 7.57
C ALA A 62 3.98 6.13 8.79
N ASP A 63 4.33 5.08 9.52
CA ASP A 63 5.20 5.07 10.68
C ASP A 63 5.70 3.63 10.92
N SER A 64 6.51 3.43 11.97
CA SER A 64 7.03 2.09 12.31
C SER A 64 5.95 1.07 12.70
N SER A 65 4.77 1.51 13.15
CA SER A 65 3.65 0.63 13.48
C SER A 65 2.87 0.19 12.24
N SER A 66 3.08 0.87 11.12
CA SER A 66 2.45 0.62 9.82
C SER A 66 3.16 -0.45 8.99
N ILE A 67 3.90 -1.34 9.65
CA ILE A 67 4.65 -2.44 9.05
C ILE A 67 4.27 -3.74 9.78
N THR A 68 3.82 -4.75 9.03
CA THR A 68 3.66 -6.11 9.56
C THR A 68 4.81 -6.98 9.09
N ARG A 69 5.42 -7.69 10.02
CA ARG A 69 6.43 -8.72 9.75
C ARG A 69 5.89 -10.12 10.06
N ASN A 70 6.33 -11.11 9.32
CA ASN A 70 6.01 -12.52 9.58
C ASN A 70 6.95 -13.11 10.67
N GLU A 71 6.80 -14.40 10.98
CA GLU A 71 7.62 -15.12 11.97
C GLU A 71 9.12 -15.17 11.62
N LYS A 72 9.47 -15.00 10.33
CA LYS A 72 10.85 -14.91 9.84
C LYS A 72 11.39 -13.48 9.85
N ASN A 73 10.65 -12.54 10.44
CA ASN A 73 10.94 -11.11 10.48
C ASN A 73 10.97 -10.43 9.09
N GLU A 74 10.37 -11.03 8.07
CA GLU A 74 10.23 -10.42 6.75
C GLU A 74 9.02 -9.48 6.73
N ILE A 75 9.15 -8.30 6.12
CA ILE A 75 8.01 -7.39 5.91
C ILE A 75 7.04 -8.04 4.92
N VAL A 76 5.78 -8.21 5.34
CA VAL A 76 4.71 -8.81 4.53
C VAL A 76 3.56 -7.84 4.26
N ARG A 77 3.47 -6.73 4.99
CA ARG A 77 2.47 -5.69 4.74
C ARG A 77 2.98 -4.33 5.17
N VAL A 78 2.65 -3.31 4.38
CA VAL A 78 2.95 -1.89 4.67
C VAL A 78 1.72 -1.05 4.42
N TRP A 79 1.38 -0.17 5.37
CA TRP A 79 0.34 0.86 5.19
C TRP A 79 0.99 2.22 4.94
N PHE A 80 0.51 2.93 3.92
CA PHE A 80 1.09 4.20 3.47
C PHE A 80 0.58 5.40 4.24
N TYR A 81 -0.57 5.26 4.90
CA TYR A 81 -1.11 6.22 5.84
C TYR A 81 -1.96 5.46 6.89
N GLY A 82 -2.35 6.14 7.96
CA GLY A 82 -3.29 5.66 8.95
C GLY A 82 -4.38 6.70 9.20
N ASP A 83 -5.21 6.52 10.22
CA ASP A 83 -6.33 7.45 10.47
C ASP A 83 -5.85 8.89 10.75
N ALA A 84 -4.74 9.05 11.48
CA ALA A 84 -4.15 10.35 11.79
C ALA A 84 -3.38 10.98 10.61
N THR A 85 -3.02 10.20 9.60
CA THR A 85 -2.25 10.65 8.43
C THR A 85 -3.01 10.49 7.12
N ASN A 86 -4.33 10.25 7.19
CA ASN A 86 -5.20 10.14 6.03
C ASN A 86 -5.40 11.54 5.41
N PRO A 87 -4.92 11.79 4.19
CA PRO A 87 -5.05 13.10 3.57
C PRO A 87 -6.48 13.46 3.18
N SER A 88 -7.42 12.49 3.18
CA SER A 88 -8.81 12.71 2.73
C SER A 88 -9.83 12.18 3.75
N GLU A 89 -9.66 12.50 5.04
CA GLU A 89 -10.63 12.06 6.06
C GLU A 89 -11.98 12.79 5.91
N GLU A 90 -12.00 14.13 6.07
CA GLU A 90 -13.20 14.96 5.84
C GLU A 90 -13.04 15.91 4.64
N LYS A 91 -11.84 16.48 4.50
CA LYS A 91 -11.40 17.34 3.40
C LYS A 91 -9.96 17.00 3.06
N LEU A 92 -9.51 17.35 1.86
CA LEU A 92 -8.12 17.15 1.47
C LEU A 92 -7.21 18.03 2.33
N ASP A 93 -6.34 17.40 3.11
CA ASP A 93 -5.26 18.06 3.84
C ASP A 93 -4.02 18.13 2.95
N ALA A 94 -3.52 19.35 2.71
CA ALA A 94 -2.43 19.58 1.76
C ALA A 94 -1.10 18.98 2.23
N GLU A 95 -0.78 19.06 3.52
CA GLU A 95 0.49 18.55 4.05
C GLU A 95 0.50 17.03 4.06
N LEU A 96 -0.60 16.41 4.50
CA LEU A 96 -0.75 14.96 4.44
C LEU A 96 -0.75 14.46 2.99
N TRP A 97 -1.36 15.21 2.07
CA TRP A 97 -1.37 14.87 0.65
C TRP A 97 0.03 14.91 0.05
N ASP A 98 0.83 15.93 0.36
CA ASP A 98 2.20 16.05 -0.14
C ASP A 98 3.09 14.91 0.38
N MET A 99 2.94 14.52 1.66
CA MET A 99 3.61 13.35 2.21
C MET A 99 3.20 12.06 1.49
N TYR A 100 1.91 11.85 1.29
CA TYR A 100 1.39 10.69 0.56
C TYR A 100 1.84 10.67 -0.91
N GLN A 101 1.85 11.83 -1.58
CA GLN A 101 2.33 11.96 -2.95
C GLN A 101 3.81 11.59 -3.07
N GLY A 102 4.63 11.89 -2.06
CA GLY A 102 6.02 11.44 -1.97
C GLY A 102 6.13 9.91 -2.10
N LYS A 103 5.24 9.17 -1.45
CA LYS A 103 5.17 7.71 -1.52
C LYS A 103 4.74 7.22 -2.89
N LEU A 104 3.73 7.86 -3.49
CA LEU A 104 3.33 7.56 -4.87
C LEU A 104 4.49 7.73 -5.85
N LYS A 105 5.32 8.78 -5.69
CA LYS A 105 6.53 8.98 -6.52
C LYS A 105 7.53 7.83 -6.36
N ILE A 106 7.72 7.30 -5.15
CA ILE A 106 8.56 6.12 -4.91
C ILE A 106 7.99 4.92 -5.68
N LEU A 107 6.68 4.65 -5.54
CA LEU A 107 6.01 3.53 -6.20
C LEU A 107 6.11 3.62 -7.74
N CYS A 108 5.99 4.81 -8.32
CA CYS A 108 6.12 5.01 -9.76
C CYS A 108 7.53 4.68 -10.31
N ASN A 109 8.55 4.56 -9.46
CA ASN A 109 9.90 4.14 -9.87
C ASN A 109 10.10 2.62 -9.83
N LEU A 110 9.14 1.86 -9.30
CA LEU A 110 9.25 0.40 -9.26
C LEU A 110 9.16 -0.18 -10.68
N LYS A 111 10.02 -1.16 -10.95
CA LYS A 111 10.02 -1.90 -12.22
C LYS A 111 9.52 -3.30 -11.96
N ARG A 112 8.60 -3.77 -12.82
CA ARG A 112 8.19 -5.16 -12.81
C ARG A 112 9.39 -6.03 -13.18
N ALA A 113 9.66 -7.06 -12.38
CA ALA A 113 10.65 -8.08 -12.72
C ALA A 113 10.17 -8.86 -13.96
N MET A 114 11.05 -9.04 -14.94
CA MET A 114 10.77 -9.80 -16.17
C MET A 114 10.91 -11.29 -15.97
#